data_AF-A0A1Q3ERA1-F1
#
_entry.id   AF-A0A1Q3ERA1-F1
#
_cell.length_a   1.000
_cell.length_b   1.000
_cell.length_c   1.000
_cell.angle_alpha   90.00
_cell.angle_beta   90.00
_cell.angle_gamma   90.00
#
_symmetry.space_group_name_H-M   'P 1'
#
loop_
_entity.id
_entity.type
_entity.pdbx_description
1 polymer ?
#
loop_
_entity_poly.entity_id
_entity_poly.type
_entity_poly.pdbx_seq_one_letter_code
_entity_poly.pdbx_strand_id
1 'polypeptide(L)'
;MDSTMNRSTPQLADEARVLVIYTGGTIGMLVGQQGLTTEPSFLTETLRSQTRFHDPLENSLFSHSGSVQGYRQWSSNSGRSSPQTGVSTGAYYSSQLPTLLVRSSRPIGHTSLSPGQDLNSVPRLTSIKIADNVYEAHLPSLVTPRSAVPGGTGGKRIRYAVLEWDPLLDSSNVEMNDWIRIATEIELNYSFDAFVILHGTDTMAYSSSAMSFLLEDLGKTVILTGAQIPLSQLRNDATDNLMGALTIAGHYIIPEVCLYFNHMLYRGNRVSKMSSYDLNAFDSPNFPPLVKVGIEIMVNWNNVIRQTTLRRFRAHKEMQSHVATLRLFPGITAETVSAFFNPSTKGVILETFGAGNAPQRHFTMLERIRGDMTPECALAKLSYLLSKPEFSTSEVRKLMGVPLRGELTRLSLVPPPSQLSVERNLESLNGVLSHFSRLSNQSSAHNPGPQIVISNLDEATQDAAASWSWTAAEAGSAEAALYPLLLHLAVARNDIESIEFCLSKNTRDADSDFSTADVSGLIAARQGHIDVVNLLNKMGSTLSVVDNIFAALAVANASKIGDQRLLDLWISAGYISLAT
;
A
#
# COMPACT_ATOMS: atom_id res chain seq x y z
N MET A 1 -47.53 -29.53 20.62
CA MET A 1 -47.45 -30.37 19.41
C MET A 1 -47.92 -29.44 18.30
N ASP A 2 -47.10 -28.85 17.45
CA ASP A 2 -46.05 -29.48 16.65
C ASP A 2 -44.98 -28.45 16.27
N SER A 3 -43.73 -28.86 16.47
CA SER A 3 -42.51 -28.12 16.18
C SER A 3 -41.81 -28.79 15.00
N THR A 4 -41.89 -28.22 13.80
CA THR A 4 -40.91 -28.51 12.75
C THR A 4 -40.67 -27.26 11.91
N MET A 5 -39.66 -26.50 12.33
CA MET A 5 -38.95 -25.54 11.50
C MET A 5 -38.43 -26.24 10.24
N ASN A 6 -38.81 -25.73 9.07
CA ASN A 6 -38.10 -26.02 7.84
C ASN A 6 -36.87 -25.09 7.75
N ARG A 7 -35.78 -25.46 8.44
CA ARG A 7 -34.45 -24.87 8.25
C ARG A 7 -33.75 -25.63 7.12
N SER A 8 -33.94 -25.19 5.88
CA SER A 8 -33.20 -25.71 4.73
C SER A 8 -32.64 -24.57 3.89
N THR A 9 -31.61 -23.89 4.41
CA THR A 9 -30.49 -23.31 3.63
C THR A 9 -29.38 -22.83 4.58
N PRO A 10 -28.37 -23.67 4.89
CA PRO A 10 -27.15 -23.21 5.54
C PRO A 10 -25.86 -23.44 4.70
N GLN A 11 -25.93 -23.54 3.37
CA GLN A 11 -24.76 -23.82 2.53
C GLN A 11 -24.08 -22.59 1.89
N LEU A 12 -24.73 -21.41 1.82
CA LEU A 12 -24.18 -20.22 1.14
C LEU A 12 -23.34 -19.28 2.01
N ALA A 13 -23.38 -19.40 3.34
CA ALA A 13 -22.67 -18.47 4.24
C ALA A 13 -21.15 -18.74 4.38
N ASP A 14 -20.70 -19.91 3.94
CA ASP A 14 -19.36 -20.45 4.19
C ASP A 14 -18.40 -20.35 2.98
N GLU A 15 -18.89 -19.89 1.82
CA GLU A 15 -18.08 -19.75 0.61
C GLU A 15 -18.11 -18.32 0.07
N ALA A 16 -16.93 -17.76 -0.20
CA ALA A 16 -16.79 -16.52 -0.96
C ALA A 16 -16.58 -16.83 -2.45
N ARG A 17 -17.27 -16.11 -3.33
CA ARG A 17 -17.16 -16.24 -4.79
C ARG A 17 -16.25 -15.17 -5.36
N VAL A 18 -15.11 -15.59 -5.90
CA VAL A 18 -14.13 -14.67 -6.50
C VAL A 18 -14.03 -14.91 -8.01
N LEU A 19 -14.03 -13.85 -8.81
CA LEU A 19 -13.70 -13.97 -10.22
C LEU A 19 -12.22 -13.62 -10.42
N VAL A 20 -11.46 -14.54 -11.01
CA VAL A 20 -10.08 -14.30 -11.43
C VAL A 20 -10.11 -13.92 -12.91
N ILE A 21 -9.76 -12.68 -13.24
CA ILE A 21 -9.60 -12.20 -14.61
C ILE A 21 -8.13 -12.36 -14.98
N TYR A 22 -7.82 -13.33 -15.85
CA TYR A 22 -6.46 -13.60 -16.28
C TYR A 22 -6.18 -12.89 -17.61
N THR A 23 -5.54 -11.73 -17.52
CA THR A 23 -5.21 -10.90 -18.69
C THR A 23 -3.88 -11.29 -19.32
N GLY A 24 -2.97 -11.88 -18.54
CA GLY A 24 -1.66 -12.34 -18.99
C GLY A 24 -0.57 -12.13 -17.94
N GLY A 25 0.65 -11.84 -18.42
CA GLY A 25 1.84 -11.69 -17.57
C GLY A 25 2.53 -13.00 -17.18
N THR A 26 3.73 -12.86 -16.64
CA THR A 26 4.68 -13.93 -16.30
C THR A 26 4.09 -15.07 -15.47
N ILE A 27 3.10 -14.77 -14.62
CA ILE A 27 2.51 -15.74 -13.68
C ILE A 27 2.04 -17.05 -14.32
N GLY A 28 1.48 -16.99 -15.53
CA GLY A 28 1.00 -18.17 -16.27
C GLY A 28 1.80 -18.46 -17.55
N MET A 29 3.02 -17.93 -17.67
CA MET A 29 3.89 -18.23 -18.82
C MET A 29 4.69 -19.53 -18.62
N LEU A 30 5.15 -20.10 -19.73
CA LEU A 30 6.05 -21.23 -19.79
C LEU A 30 7.42 -20.80 -20.33
N VAL A 31 8.48 -21.49 -19.91
CA VAL A 31 9.82 -21.30 -20.47
C VAL A 31 9.91 -22.07 -21.78
N GLY A 32 9.86 -21.34 -22.90
CA GLY A 32 10.06 -21.86 -24.25
C GLY A 32 11.48 -21.65 -24.78
N GLN A 33 11.74 -22.11 -26.01
CA GLN A 33 13.08 -22.02 -26.64
C GLN A 33 13.55 -20.57 -26.89
N GLN A 34 12.61 -19.63 -27.07
CA GLN A 34 12.89 -18.21 -27.35
C GLN A 34 12.60 -17.29 -26.16
N GLY A 35 12.42 -17.84 -24.96
CA GLY A 35 12.02 -17.10 -23.77
C GLY A 35 10.63 -17.50 -23.26
N LEU A 36 9.98 -16.61 -22.51
CA LEU A 36 8.67 -16.89 -21.94
C LEU A 36 7.58 -16.85 -23.02
N THR A 37 6.68 -17.83 -23.02
CA THR A 37 5.51 -17.90 -23.91
C THR A 37 4.25 -18.24 -23.13
N THR A 38 3.08 -17.88 -23.65
CA THR A 38 1.78 -18.23 -23.06
C THR A 38 1.26 -19.54 -23.65
N GLU A 39 0.59 -20.36 -22.83
CA GLU A 39 -0.09 -21.57 -23.28
C GLU A 39 -1.56 -21.54 -22.81
N PRO A 40 -2.52 -21.64 -23.75
CA PRO A 40 -3.95 -21.74 -23.44
C PRO A 40 -4.29 -22.71 -22.31
N SER A 41 -5.13 -22.29 -21.35
CA SER A 41 -5.62 -23.08 -20.22
C SER A 41 -4.55 -23.59 -19.23
N PHE A 42 -3.26 -23.38 -19.51
CA PHE A 42 -2.15 -23.88 -18.68
C PHE A 42 -2.31 -23.47 -17.21
N LEU A 43 -2.60 -22.18 -16.96
CA LEU A 43 -2.73 -21.67 -15.60
C LEU A 43 -3.87 -22.39 -14.86
N THR A 44 -5.05 -22.47 -15.47
CA THR A 44 -6.23 -23.05 -14.83
C THR A 44 -6.04 -24.54 -14.54
N GLU A 45 -5.47 -25.31 -15.48
CA GLU A 45 -5.14 -26.73 -15.26
C GLU A 45 -4.08 -26.91 -14.17
N THR A 46 -3.06 -26.05 -14.15
CA THR A 46 -2.01 -26.08 -13.14
C THR A 46 -2.59 -25.81 -11.75
N LEU A 47 -3.46 -24.80 -11.60
CA LEU A 47 -4.14 -24.53 -10.33
C LEU A 47 -5.04 -25.69 -9.91
N ARG A 48 -5.73 -26.34 -10.86
CA ARG A 48 -6.58 -27.51 -10.58
C ARG A 48 -5.79 -28.70 -10.03
N SER A 49 -4.56 -28.89 -10.49
CA SER A 49 -3.69 -29.98 -10.03
C SER A 49 -3.12 -29.77 -8.61
N GLN A 50 -3.18 -28.54 -8.09
CA GLN A 50 -2.58 -28.19 -6.80
C GLN A 50 -3.63 -28.10 -5.70
N THR A 51 -3.53 -28.97 -4.69
CA THR A 51 -4.51 -29.07 -3.59
C THR A 51 -4.69 -27.77 -2.80
N ARG A 52 -3.69 -26.88 -2.74
CA ARG A 52 -3.84 -25.58 -2.08
C ARG A 52 -4.82 -24.65 -2.82
N PHE A 53 -4.94 -24.79 -4.13
CA PHE A 53 -5.79 -23.98 -5.01
C PHE A 53 -7.09 -24.70 -5.37
N HIS A 54 -7.10 -26.03 -5.33
CA HIS A 54 -8.28 -26.85 -5.61
C HIS A 54 -8.36 -28.08 -4.71
N ASP A 55 -9.26 -28.05 -3.72
CA ASP A 55 -9.54 -29.17 -2.80
C ASP A 55 -11.06 -29.45 -2.70
N PRO A 56 -11.74 -29.81 -3.80
CA PRO A 56 -13.20 -29.92 -3.82
C PRO A 56 -13.74 -30.98 -2.84
N LEU A 57 -12.97 -32.03 -2.59
CA LEU A 57 -13.33 -33.16 -1.72
C LEU A 57 -12.85 -32.99 -0.27
N GLU A 58 -12.20 -31.86 0.05
CA GLU A 58 -11.58 -31.60 1.35
C GLU A 58 -10.61 -32.71 1.80
N ASN A 59 -10.00 -33.44 0.85
CA ASN A 59 -9.17 -34.62 1.14
C ASN A 59 -7.67 -34.31 1.20
N SER A 60 -7.30 -33.03 1.10
CA SER A 60 -5.91 -32.60 1.21
C SER A 60 -5.39 -32.60 2.64
N LEU A 61 -4.06 -32.52 2.77
CA LEU A 61 -3.38 -32.25 4.02
C LEU A 61 -3.93 -30.97 4.69
N PHE A 62 -4.18 -29.91 3.90
CA PHE A 62 -4.62 -28.61 4.42
C PHE A 62 -5.98 -28.67 5.11
N SER A 63 -6.88 -29.52 4.62
CA SER A 63 -8.21 -29.71 5.20
C SER A 63 -8.20 -30.54 6.49
N HIS A 64 -7.13 -31.31 6.73
CA HIS A 64 -7.03 -32.24 7.85
C HIS A 64 -5.95 -31.86 8.88
N SER A 65 -5.07 -30.91 8.58
CA SER A 65 -3.94 -30.53 9.44
C SER A 65 -4.27 -29.50 10.53
N GLY A 66 -5.54 -29.08 10.65
CA GLY A 66 -5.99 -28.17 11.71
C GLY A 66 -5.87 -28.74 13.14
N SER A 67 -5.65 -30.05 13.29
CA SER A 67 -5.31 -30.68 14.57
C SER A 67 -4.42 -31.91 14.36
N VAL A 68 -3.63 -32.27 15.39
CA VAL A 68 -2.79 -33.48 15.36
C VAL A 68 -3.64 -34.74 15.16
N GLN A 69 -4.83 -34.81 15.77
CA GLN A 69 -5.74 -35.94 15.61
C GLN A 69 -6.30 -36.02 14.20
N GLY A 70 -6.73 -34.89 13.62
CA GLY A 70 -7.18 -34.81 12.24
C GLY A 70 -6.11 -35.27 11.25
N TYR A 71 -4.86 -34.82 11.45
CA TYR A 71 -3.72 -35.26 10.64
C TYR A 71 -3.47 -36.77 10.79
N ARG A 72 -3.48 -37.31 12.01
CA ARG A 72 -3.26 -38.76 12.24
C ARG A 72 -4.35 -39.60 11.59
N GLN A 73 -5.61 -39.20 11.70
CA GLN A 73 -6.73 -39.87 11.04
C GLN A 73 -6.57 -39.86 9.52
N TRP A 74 -6.31 -38.68 8.94
CA TRP A 74 -6.05 -38.54 7.51
C TRP A 74 -4.85 -39.37 7.05
N SER A 75 -3.72 -39.30 7.74
CA SER A 75 -2.50 -40.06 7.40
C SER A 75 -2.71 -41.58 7.51
N SER A 76 -3.45 -42.04 8.53
CA SER A 76 -3.75 -43.47 8.70
C SER A 76 -4.66 -44.03 7.61
N ASN A 77 -5.56 -43.19 7.07
CA ASN A 77 -6.45 -43.54 5.97
C ASN A 77 -5.78 -43.38 4.60
N SER A 78 -4.89 -42.39 4.46
CA SER A 78 -4.17 -42.09 3.21
C SER A 78 -2.98 -43.03 2.98
N GLY A 79 -2.41 -43.60 4.05
CA GLY A 79 -1.18 -44.40 4.03
C GLY A 79 -1.36 -45.92 3.97
N ARG A 80 -2.58 -46.46 3.83
CA ARG A 80 -2.85 -47.91 3.72
C ARG A 80 -3.17 -48.41 2.30
N SER A 81 -3.03 -47.56 1.29
CA SER A 81 -3.09 -47.99 -0.10
C SER A 81 -1.72 -48.54 -0.55
N SER A 82 -1.42 -49.80 -0.21
CA SER A 82 -0.48 -50.59 -1.02
C SER A 82 -0.98 -50.58 -2.47
N PRO A 83 -0.10 -50.59 -3.49
CA PRO A 83 -0.54 -50.57 -4.89
C PRO A 83 -1.31 -51.86 -5.16
N GLN A 84 -2.64 -51.78 -5.16
CA GLN A 84 -3.43 -52.88 -5.68
C GLN A 84 -3.22 -52.89 -7.19
N THR A 85 -2.54 -53.94 -7.66
CA THR A 85 -2.64 -54.41 -9.05
C THR A 85 -4.09 -54.79 -9.31
N GLY A 86 -4.89 -53.79 -9.65
CA GLY A 86 -6.31 -53.92 -9.89
C GLY A 86 -6.70 -52.74 -10.75
N VAL A 87 -6.91 -53.02 -12.04
CA VAL A 87 -7.58 -52.22 -13.06
C VAL A 87 -7.78 -50.77 -12.64
N SER A 88 -7.06 -49.87 -13.30
CA SER A 88 -7.39 -48.44 -13.39
C SER A 88 -8.81 -48.28 -13.88
N THR A 89 -9.77 -48.47 -12.98
CA THR A 89 -11.09 -47.91 -13.09
C THR A 89 -10.85 -46.43 -12.90
N GLY A 90 -10.57 -45.76 -14.02
CA GLY A 90 -10.83 -44.35 -14.12
C GLY A 90 -12.27 -44.19 -13.67
N ALA A 91 -12.47 -43.78 -12.41
CA ALA A 91 -13.71 -43.21 -11.98
C ALA A 91 -13.83 -41.94 -12.82
N TYR A 92 -14.39 -42.11 -14.01
CA TYR A 92 -15.00 -41.06 -14.79
C TYR A 92 -15.96 -40.38 -13.82
N TYR A 93 -15.52 -39.28 -13.21
CA TYR A 93 -16.41 -38.37 -12.52
C TYR A 93 -17.36 -37.83 -13.58
N SER A 94 -18.52 -38.49 -13.73
CA SER A 94 -19.63 -38.03 -14.55
C SER A 94 -20.56 -37.05 -13.79
N SER A 95 -20.17 -36.61 -12.59
CA SER A 95 -20.79 -35.48 -11.92
C SER A 95 -20.17 -34.19 -12.46
N GLN A 96 -20.94 -33.39 -13.21
CA GLN A 96 -20.52 -32.07 -13.70
C GLN A 96 -19.81 -31.28 -12.58
N LEU A 97 -18.53 -30.92 -12.80
CA LEU A 97 -17.79 -30.05 -11.88
C LEU A 97 -18.62 -28.78 -11.62
N PRO A 98 -18.72 -28.29 -10.36
CA PRO A 98 -19.47 -27.08 -10.09
C PRO A 98 -18.95 -25.94 -10.96
N THR A 99 -19.85 -25.26 -11.67
CA THR A 99 -19.51 -24.13 -12.54
C THR A 99 -19.96 -22.81 -11.92
N LEU A 100 -19.35 -21.72 -12.37
CA LEU A 100 -19.80 -20.36 -12.08
C LEU A 100 -20.18 -19.68 -13.38
N LEU A 101 -21.28 -18.93 -13.33
CA LEU A 101 -21.72 -18.11 -14.44
C LEU A 101 -20.78 -16.92 -14.60
N VAL A 102 -20.16 -16.80 -15.76
CA VAL A 102 -19.26 -15.70 -16.09
C VAL A 102 -19.70 -15.07 -17.40
N ARG A 103 -19.73 -13.74 -17.40
CA ARG A 103 -19.98 -12.93 -18.59
C ARG A 103 -18.70 -12.29 -19.08
N SER A 104 -18.62 -12.00 -20.37
CA SER A 104 -17.48 -11.31 -20.95
C SER A 104 -17.86 -10.41 -22.11
N SER A 105 -17.07 -9.35 -22.29
CA SER A 105 -17.22 -8.44 -23.44
C SER A 105 -16.81 -9.07 -24.77
N ARG A 106 -16.08 -10.19 -24.71
CA ARG A 106 -15.61 -11.01 -25.84
C ARG A 106 -16.02 -12.47 -25.68
N PRO A 107 -16.03 -13.29 -26.75
CA PRO A 107 -16.25 -14.72 -26.65
C PRO A 107 -15.38 -15.37 -25.56
N ILE A 108 -15.98 -16.26 -24.77
CA ILE A 108 -15.27 -17.00 -23.71
C ILE A 108 -14.83 -18.35 -24.30
N GLY A 109 -13.56 -18.71 -24.07
CA GLY A 109 -12.94 -19.91 -24.63
C GLY A 109 -12.07 -19.61 -25.85
N HIS A 110 -11.12 -20.50 -26.13
CA HIS A 110 -10.14 -20.34 -27.20
C HIS A 110 -10.78 -20.43 -28.58
N THR A 111 -10.53 -19.42 -29.41
CA THR A 111 -11.04 -19.36 -30.79
C THR A 111 -10.08 -19.94 -31.82
N SER A 112 -8.80 -20.11 -31.46
CA SER A 112 -7.73 -20.53 -32.38
C SER A 112 -7.38 -22.01 -32.21
N LEU A 113 -7.60 -22.80 -33.26
CA LEU A 113 -7.11 -24.18 -33.39
C LEU A 113 -5.61 -24.14 -33.69
N SER A 114 -4.77 -24.69 -32.80
CA SER A 114 -3.39 -25.04 -33.17
C SER A 114 -3.41 -26.14 -34.24
N PRO A 115 -2.54 -26.10 -35.27
CA PRO A 115 -2.49 -27.16 -36.28
C PRO A 115 -2.12 -28.49 -35.61
N GLY A 116 -3.04 -29.46 -35.58
CA GLY A 116 -2.79 -30.83 -35.09
C GLY A 116 -3.49 -31.22 -33.78
N GLN A 117 -4.36 -30.41 -33.19
CA GLN A 117 -5.19 -30.85 -32.05
C GLN A 117 -6.41 -31.66 -32.52
N ASP A 118 -6.49 -32.93 -32.08
CA ASP A 118 -7.64 -33.80 -32.28
C ASP A 118 -8.92 -33.21 -31.65
N LEU A 119 -10.00 -33.23 -32.44
CA LEU A 119 -11.31 -32.64 -32.11
C LEU A 119 -12.04 -33.22 -30.88
N ASN A 120 -11.54 -34.31 -30.30
CA ASN A 120 -12.31 -35.20 -29.42
C ASN A 120 -11.87 -35.27 -27.94
N SER A 121 -10.85 -34.54 -27.49
CA SER A 121 -10.27 -34.77 -26.15
C SER A 121 -10.56 -33.70 -25.09
N VAL A 122 -11.08 -32.51 -25.45
CA VAL A 122 -11.38 -31.44 -24.48
C VAL A 122 -12.83 -30.96 -24.64
N PRO A 123 -13.66 -30.97 -23.58
CA PRO A 123 -15.00 -30.40 -23.64
C PRO A 123 -14.91 -28.92 -24.03
N ARG A 124 -15.39 -28.56 -25.22
CA ARG A 124 -15.43 -27.15 -25.64
C ARG A 124 -16.40 -26.40 -24.74
N LEU A 125 -15.86 -25.46 -23.96
CA LEU A 125 -16.64 -24.40 -23.34
C LEU A 125 -17.37 -23.64 -24.46
N THR A 126 -18.68 -23.77 -24.51
CA THR A 126 -19.53 -23.10 -25.50
C THR A 126 -20.00 -21.78 -24.90
N SER A 127 -19.40 -20.67 -25.33
CA SER A 127 -19.88 -19.35 -24.98
C SER A 127 -21.11 -18.99 -25.80
N ILE A 128 -22.09 -18.36 -25.15
CA ILE A 128 -23.36 -17.96 -25.76
C ILE A 128 -23.38 -16.43 -25.81
N LYS A 129 -23.60 -15.85 -27.00
CA LYS A 129 -23.83 -14.40 -27.14
C LYS A 129 -25.24 -14.08 -26.66
N ILE A 130 -25.37 -13.28 -25.61
CA ILE A 130 -26.67 -12.90 -25.02
C ILE A 130 -27.09 -11.46 -25.35
N ALA A 131 -26.12 -10.60 -25.68
CA ALA A 131 -26.34 -9.24 -26.17
C ALA A 131 -25.13 -8.79 -27.01
N ASP A 132 -25.19 -7.58 -27.59
CA ASP A 132 -24.05 -7.03 -28.32
C ASP A 132 -22.84 -6.85 -27.41
N ASN A 133 -21.73 -7.47 -27.81
CA ASN A 133 -20.51 -7.56 -27.03
C ASN A 133 -20.73 -8.10 -25.61
N VAL A 134 -21.70 -9.00 -25.42
CA VAL A 134 -21.87 -9.72 -24.15
C VAL A 134 -22.06 -11.19 -24.41
N TYR A 135 -21.11 -11.96 -23.91
CA TYR A 135 -21.06 -13.42 -23.98
C TYR A 135 -21.18 -13.99 -22.58
N GLU A 136 -21.79 -15.16 -22.44
CA GLU A 136 -21.99 -15.85 -21.17
C GLU A 136 -21.52 -17.31 -21.30
N ALA A 137 -20.86 -17.81 -20.27
CA ALA A 137 -20.46 -19.20 -20.18
C ALA A 137 -20.43 -19.68 -18.72
N HIS A 138 -20.68 -20.97 -18.52
CA HIS A 138 -20.50 -21.64 -17.24
C HIS A 138 -19.07 -22.17 -17.13
N LEU A 139 -18.19 -21.43 -16.45
CA LEU A 139 -16.79 -21.81 -16.28
C LEU A 139 -16.63 -22.82 -15.13
N PRO A 140 -15.83 -23.89 -15.28
CA PRO A 140 -15.50 -24.79 -14.18
C PRO A 140 -14.89 -24.00 -13.01
N SER A 141 -15.43 -24.21 -11.81
CA SER A 141 -14.93 -23.53 -10.61
C SER A 141 -13.84 -24.33 -9.92
N LEU A 142 -12.88 -23.60 -9.37
CA LEU A 142 -11.89 -24.08 -8.41
C LEU A 142 -12.33 -23.68 -7.00
N VAL A 143 -11.79 -24.33 -5.98
CA VAL A 143 -12.20 -24.07 -4.61
C VAL A 143 -11.07 -24.39 -3.65
N THR A 144 -10.68 -23.44 -2.82
CA THR A 144 -9.58 -23.62 -1.86
C THR A 144 -9.97 -24.58 -0.73
N PRO A 145 -9.00 -25.12 0.02
CA PRO A 145 -9.24 -25.59 1.38
C PRO A 145 -9.86 -24.50 2.25
N ARG A 146 -10.47 -24.89 3.37
CA ARG A 146 -10.98 -23.92 4.35
C ARG A 146 -9.82 -23.16 4.98
N SER A 147 -9.94 -21.84 5.02
CA SER A 147 -9.02 -20.97 5.74
C SER A 147 -9.79 -20.08 6.70
N ALA A 148 -9.18 -19.81 7.86
CA ALA A 148 -9.69 -18.87 8.84
C ALA A 148 -8.70 -17.70 8.93
N VAL A 149 -9.23 -16.49 9.08
CA VAL A 149 -8.43 -15.29 9.33
C VAL A 149 -8.78 -14.72 10.71
N PRO A 150 -7.82 -14.09 11.42
CA PRO A 150 -8.09 -13.45 12.71
C PRO A 150 -9.27 -12.48 12.63
N GLY A 151 -10.21 -12.56 13.57
CA GLY A 151 -11.41 -11.71 13.61
C GLY A 151 -12.58 -12.17 12.72
N GLY A 152 -12.42 -13.24 11.93
CA GLY A 152 -13.52 -13.86 11.18
C GLY A 152 -14.29 -14.91 11.98
N THR A 153 -15.61 -14.99 11.79
CA THR A 153 -16.43 -16.08 12.36
C THR A 153 -16.36 -17.32 11.46
N GLY A 154 -15.55 -18.31 11.83
CA GLY A 154 -15.45 -19.60 11.14
C GLY A 154 -14.52 -19.62 9.91
N GLY A 155 -14.15 -20.82 9.47
CA GLY A 155 -13.32 -21.02 8.28
C GLY A 155 -14.15 -20.98 6.99
N LYS A 156 -13.80 -20.08 6.06
CA LYS A 156 -14.45 -19.97 4.75
C LYS A 156 -13.66 -20.68 3.67
N ARG A 157 -14.35 -21.10 2.62
CA ARG A 157 -13.73 -21.52 1.36
C ARG A 157 -13.83 -20.42 0.33
N ILE A 158 -12.89 -20.38 -0.60
CA ILE A 158 -12.90 -19.43 -1.70
C ILE A 158 -13.17 -20.24 -2.95
N ARG A 159 -14.38 -20.10 -3.51
CA ARG A 159 -14.74 -20.68 -4.80
C ARG A 159 -14.50 -19.64 -5.87
N TYR A 160 -13.78 -20.00 -6.93
CA TYR A 160 -13.41 -19.05 -7.96
C TYR A 160 -13.44 -19.65 -9.36
N ALA A 161 -13.66 -18.80 -10.36
CA ALA A 161 -13.53 -19.14 -11.77
C ALA A 161 -12.42 -18.28 -12.39
N VAL A 162 -11.77 -18.80 -13.43
CA VAL A 162 -10.73 -18.09 -14.17
C VAL A 162 -11.28 -17.68 -15.53
N LEU A 163 -11.54 -16.39 -15.71
CA LEU A 163 -11.83 -15.80 -17.01
C LEU A 163 -10.49 -15.50 -17.71
N GLU A 164 -10.06 -16.43 -18.55
CA GLU A 164 -8.84 -16.30 -19.35
C GLU A 164 -9.10 -15.50 -20.62
N TRP A 165 -8.25 -14.51 -20.90
CA TRP A 165 -8.31 -13.73 -22.13
C TRP A 165 -7.69 -14.49 -23.31
N ASP A 166 -8.33 -14.38 -24.48
CA ASP A 166 -7.79 -14.80 -25.77
C ASP A 166 -7.66 -13.56 -26.69
N PRO A 167 -6.43 -13.19 -27.12
CA PRO A 167 -5.14 -13.67 -26.63
C PRO A 167 -4.82 -13.13 -25.22
N LEU A 168 -3.91 -13.81 -24.52
CA LEU A 168 -3.24 -13.27 -23.33
C LEU A 168 -2.27 -12.16 -23.72
N LEU A 169 -2.10 -11.17 -22.84
CA LEU A 169 -1.29 -9.98 -23.10
C LEU A 169 -0.03 -9.96 -22.22
N ASP A 170 1.09 -9.62 -22.85
CA ASP A 170 2.21 -9.02 -22.14
C ASP A 170 1.79 -7.62 -21.66
N SER A 171 2.08 -7.30 -20.40
CA SER A 171 1.71 -6.00 -19.82
C SER A 171 2.32 -4.81 -20.57
N SER A 172 3.44 -4.97 -21.25
CA SER A 172 4.05 -3.93 -22.10
C SER A 172 3.17 -3.55 -23.30
N ASN A 173 2.24 -4.42 -23.71
CA ASN A 173 1.28 -4.19 -24.79
C ASN A 173 -0.12 -3.79 -24.29
N VAL A 174 -0.31 -3.59 -22.99
CA VAL A 174 -1.61 -3.19 -22.43
C VAL A 174 -1.88 -1.72 -22.74
N GLU A 175 -3.03 -1.46 -23.35
CA GLU A 175 -3.50 -0.12 -23.69
C GLU A 175 -4.74 0.30 -22.87
N MET A 176 -5.18 1.55 -23.04
CA MET A 176 -6.37 2.06 -22.35
C MET A 176 -7.65 1.27 -22.68
N ASN A 177 -7.76 0.74 -23.90
CA ASN A 177 -8.90 -0.09 -24.29
C ASN A 177 -8.92 -1.42 -23.52
N ASP A 178 -7.76 -1.95 -23.15
CA ASP A 178 -7.67 -3.14 -22.30
C ASP A 178 -8.09 -2.80 -20.86
N TRP A 179 -7.78 -1.60 -20.36
CA TRP A 179 -8.33 -1.14 -19.08
C TRP A 179 -9.86 -1.05 -19.13
N ILE A 180 -10.43 -0.48 -20.21
CA ILE A 180 -11.89 -0.45 -20.40
C ILE A 180 -12.47 -1.87 -20.45
N ARG A 181 -11.78 -2.81 -21.09
CA ARG A 181 -12.16 -4.22 -21.10
C ARG A 181 -12.20 -4.79 -19.68
N ILE A 182 -11.13 -4.65 -18.89
CA ILE A 182 -11.09 -5.13 -17.49
C ILE A 182 -12.25 -4.54 -16.68
N ALA A 183 -12.48 -3.22 -16.77
CA ALA A 183 -13.58 -2.56 -16.06
C ALA A 183 -14.96 -3.08 -16.51
N THR A 184 -15.09 -3.52 -17.77
CA THR A 184 -16.29 -4.16 -18.31
C THR A 184 -16.47 -5.58 -17.82
N GLU A 185 -15.40 -6.36 -17.74
CA GLU A 185 -15.46 -7.69 -17.14
C GLU A 185 -15.93 -7.63 -15.68
N ILE A 186 -15.44 -6.67 -14.89
CA ILE A 186 -15.86 -6.47 -13.50
C ILE A 186 -17.35 -6.08 -13.42
N GLU A 187 -17.79 -5.15 -14.27
CA GLU A 187 -19.18 -4.69 -14.25
C GLU A 187 -20.18 -5.76 -14.66
N LEU A 188 -19.88 -6.52 -15.72
CA LEU A 188 -20.73 -7.64 -16.17
C LEU A 188 -20.84 -8.75 -15.12
N ASN A 189 -19.83 -8.87 -14.25
CA ASN A 189 -19.72 -9.91 -13.23
C ASN A 189 -19.82 -9.36 -11.81
N TYR A 190 -20.44 -8.19 -11.60
CA TYR A 190 -20.56 -7.57 -10.27
C TYR A 190 -21.42 -8.38 -9.28
N SER A 191 -21.94 -9.56 -9.65
CA SER A 191 -22.53 -10.54 -8.74
C SER A 191 -21.51 -11.34 -7.91
N PHE A 192 -20.23 -11.39 -8.30
CA PHE A 192 -19.15 -12.00 -7.52
C PHE A 192 -18.80 -11.16 -6.29
N ASP A 193 -18.31 -11.76 -5.21
CA ASP A 193 -18.02 -11.07 -3.96
C ASP A 193 -16.76 -10.19 -4.04
N ALA A 194 -15.78 -10.62 -4.83
CA ALA A 194 -14.53 -9.91 -5.08
C ALA A 194 -13.89 -10.31 -6.41
N PHE A 195 -12.87 -9.57 -6.82
CA PHE A 195 -12.15 -9.76 -8.08
C PHE A 195 -10.65 -9.83 -7.86
N VAL A 196 -9.99 -10.75 -8.55
CA VAL A 196 -8.54 -10.80 -8.68
C VAL A 196 -8.20 -10.66 -10.15
N ILE A 197 -7.29 -9.76 -10.49
CA ILE A 197 -6.80 -9.54 -11.86
C ILE A 197 -5.36 -10.01 -11.93
N LEU A 198 -5.09 -11.04 -12.72
CA LEU A 198 -3.75 -11.52 -12.97
C LEU A 198 -3.17 -10.78 -14.16
N HIS A 199 -2.11 -10.01 -13.90
CA HIS A 199 -1.55 -9.03 -14.82
C HIS A 199 -0.02 -9.13 -14.84
N GLY A 200 0.61 -8.71 -15.95
CA GLY A 200 2.07 -8.58 -16.01
C GLY A 200 2.57 -7.41 -15.15
N THR A 201 3.80 -7.53 -14.63
CA THR A 201 4.32 -6.60 -13.61
C THR A 201 4.72 -5.24 -14.20
N ASP A 202 5.09 -5.16 -15.47
CA ASP A 202 5.68 -3.94 -16.05
C ASP A 202 4.75 -2.72 -16.05
N THR A 203 3.46 -2.93 -16.32
CA THR A 203 2.46 -1.85 -16.36
C THR A 203 1.37 -1.99 -15.30
N MET A 204 1.55 -2.89 -14.32
CA MET A 204 0.54 -3.16 -13.28
C MET A 204 0.19 -1.90 -12.45
N ALA A 205 1.17 -1.02 -12.20
CA ALA A 205 0.96 0.26 -11.51
C ALA A 205 0.05 1.21 -12.32
N TYR A 206 0.19 1.24 -13.66
CA TYR A 206 -0.70 1.99 -14.55
C TYR A 206 -2.11 1.39 -14.55
N SER A 207 -2.23 0.07 -14.73
CA SER A 207 -3.52 -0.61 -14.76
C SER A 207 -4.28 -0.46 -13.44
N SER A 208 -3.61 -0.62 -12.29
CA SER A 208 -4.23 -0.44 -10.98
C SER A 208 -4.66 1.00 -10.72
N SER A 209 -3.87 1.97 -11.17
CA SER A 209 -4.25 3.39 -11.13
C SER A 209 -5.48 3.69 -12.01
N ALA A 210 -5.50 3.22 -13.25
CA ALA A 210 -6.62 3.40 -14.16
C ALA A 210 -7.91 2.77 -13.61
N MET A 211 -7.83 1.52 -13.14
CA MET A 211 -8.97 0.83 -12.52
C MET A 211 -9.54 1.60 -11.34
N SER A 212 -8.71 2.28 -10.54
CA SER A 212 -9.18 3.07 -9.40
C SER A 212 -10.13 4.22 -9.79
N PHE A 213 -9.90 4.85 -10.95
CA PHE A 213 -10.80 5.89 -11.47
C PHE A 213 -11.99 5.31 -12.24
N LEU A 214 -11.75 4.25 -13.02
CA LEU A 214 -12.77 3.63 -13.86
C LEU A 214 -13.86 2.94 -13.04
N LEU A 215 -13.52 2.34 -11.90
CA LEU A 215 -14.44 1.65 -11.01
C LEU A 215 -15.01 2.60 -9.95
N GLU A 216 -15.94 3.46 -10.39
CA GLU A 216 -16.58 4.44 -9.50
C GLU A 216 -17.59 3.77 -8.57
N ASP A 217 -17.63 4.27 -7.33
CA ASP A 217 -18.49 3.73 -6.28
C ASP A 217 -18.31 2.21 -6.11
N LEU A 218 -17.05 1.77 -6.13
CA LEU A 218 -16.67 0.39 -5.85
C LEU A 218 -16.98 0.04 -4.39
N GLY A 219 -17.78 -1.01 -4.18
CA GLY A 219 -18.11 -1.58 -2.87
C GLY A 219 -17.48 -2.95 -2.60
N LYS A 220 -16.57 -3.42 -3.47
CA LYS A 220 -15.99 -4.77 -3.45
C LYS A 220 -14.47 -4.72 -3.57
N THR A 221 -13.80 -5.76 -3.09
CA THR A 221 -12.35 -5.90 -3.17
C THR A 221 -11.93 -6.23 -4.59
N VAL A 222 -11.04 -5.42 -5.18
CA VAL A 222 -10.42 -5.68 -6.49
C VAL A 222 -8.91 -5.68 -6.34
N ILE A 223 -8.26 -6.82 -6.58
CA ILE A 223 -6.81 -6.97 -6.36
C ILE A 223 -6.12 -7.29 -7.68
N LEU A 224 -5.21 -6.43 -8.12
CA LEU A 224 -4.23 -6.77 -9.15
C LEU A 224 -3.07 -7.52 -8.49
N THR A 225 -2.63 -8.60 -9.13
CA THR A 225 -1.43 -9.33 -8.72
C THR A 225 -0.78 -10.01 -9.93
N GLY A 226 0.39 -10.58 -9.74
CA GLY A 226 1.17 -11.26 -10.77
C GLY A 226 2.35 -11.99 -10.16
N ALA A 227 3.40 -12.20 -10.95
CA ALA A 227 4.63 -12.83 -10.48
C ALA A 227 5.83 -12.34 -11.28
N GLN A 228 7.02 -12.35 -10.67
CA GLN A 228 8.29 -12.22 -11.39
C GLN A 228 8.76 -13.56 -11.95
N ILE A 229 8.39 -14.67 -11.28
CA ILE A 229 8.73 -16.03 -11.69
C ILE A 229 7.43 -16.80 -12.00
N PRO A 230 7.32 -17.44 -13.18
CA PRO A 230 6.11 -18.17 -13.54
C PRO A 230 5.75 -19.30 -12.58
N LEU A 231 4.46 -19.60 -12.47
CA LEU A 231 3.94 -20.71 -11.65
C LEU A 231 4.50 -22.08 -12.08
N SER A 232 4.95 -22.21 -13.34
CA SER A 232 5.55 -23.44 -13.88
C SER A 232 6.93 -23.76 -13.29
N GLN A 233 7.62 -22.79 -12.70
CA GLN A 233 8.95 -23.01 -12.11
C GLN A 233 8.85 -23.46 -10.65
N LEU A 234 9.75 -24.36 -10.22
CA LEU A 234 9.74 -24.91 -8.86
C LEU A 234 9.81 -23.84 -7.76
N ARG A 235 10.73 -22.87 -7.92
CA ARG A 235 10.84 -21.72 -7.01
C ARG A 235 10.18 -20.53 -7.67
N ASN A 236 9.01 -20.13 -7.18
CA ASN A 236 8.26 -19.00 -7.73
C ASN A 236 7.57 -18.17 -6.63
N ASP A 237 7.30 -16.91 -6.93
CA ASP A 237 6.47 -16.00 -6.13
C ASP A 237 4.99 -16.04 -6.52
N ALA A 238 4.67 -16.58 -7.71
CA ALA A 238 3.31 -16.75 -8.22
C ALA A 238 2.35 -17.43 -7.22
N THR A 239 2.84 -18.49 -6.57
CA THR A 239 2.08 -19.30 -5.62
C THR A 239 1.61 -18.47 -4.41
N ASP A 240 2.49 -17.64 -3.86
CA ASP A 240 2.19 -16.86 -2.67
C ASP A 240 1.43 -15.57 -3.00
N ASN A 241 1.76 -14.94 -4.12
CA ASN A 241 1.03 -13.76 -4.61
C ASN A 241 -0.44 -14.11 -4.91
N LEU A 242 -0.71 -15.17 -5.67
CA LEU A 242 -2.07 -15.57 -6.00
C LEU A 242 -2.87 -16.01 -4.76
N MET A 243 -2.25 -16.78 -3.86
CA MET A 243 -2.92 -17.24 -2.64
C MET A 243 -3.24 -16.10 -1.69
N GLY A 244 -2.31 -15.16 -1.50
CA GLY A 244 -2.55 -13.98 -0.68
C GLY A 244 -3.66 -13.10 -1.27
N ALA A 245 -3.66 -12.89 -2.60
CA ALA A 245 -4.73 -12.16 -3.27
C ALA A 245 -6.11 -12.83 -3.11
N LEU A 246 -6.20 -14.15 -3.36
CA LEU A 246 -7.45 -14.89 -3.15
C LEU A 246 -7.91 -14.85 -1.70
N THR A 247 -6.99 -15.04 -0.74
CA THR A 247 -7.28 -15.01 0.70
C THR A 247 -7.82 -13.64 1.11
N ILE A 248 -7.17 -12.56 0.70
CA ILE A 248 -7.63 -11.20 1.03
C ILE A 248 -8.99 -10.94 0.39
N ALA A 249 -9.15 -11.25 -0.90
CA ALA A 249 -10.40 -11.03 -1.65
C ALA A 249 -11.58 -11.81 -1.07
N GLY A 250 -11.37 -13.05 -0.62
CA GLY A 250 -12.43 -13.90 -0.09
C GLY A 250 -12.81 -13.65 1.37
N HIS A 251 -11.91 -13.03 2.15
CA HIS A 251 -12.12 -12.83 3.59
C HIS A 251 -12.41 -11.38 4.00
N TYR A 252 -11.92 -10.39 3.24
CA TYR A 252 -12.03 -8.98 3.59
C TYR A 252 -12.75 -8.18 2.52
N ILE A 253 -13.59 -7.25 2.97
CA ILE A 253 -14.21 -6.24 2.12
C ILE A 253 -13.38 -4.96 2.24
N ILE A 254 -12.45 -4.78 1.31
CA ILE A 254 -11.62 -3.58 1.14
C ILE A 254 -12.10 -2.96 -0.17
N PRO A 255 -13.05 -2.01 -0.16
CA PRO A 255 -13.76 -1.54 -1.35
C PRO A 255 -12.90 -0.56 -2.17
N GLU A 256 -11.72 -1.04 -2.58
CA GLU A 256 -10.73 -0.31 -3.33
C GLU A 256 -10.12 -1.21 -4.41
N VAL A 257 -9.49 -0.56 -5.39
CA VAL A 257 -8.55 -1.24 -6.27
C VAL A 257 -7.20 -1.27 -5.59
N CYS A 258 -6.68 -2.47 -5.40
CA CYS A 258 -5.45 -2.74 -4.70
C CYS A 258 -4.44 -3.46 -5.58
N LEU A 259 -3.17 -3.39 -5.20
CA LEU A 259 -2.10 -4.21 -5.78
C LEU A 259 -1.50 -5.06 -4.65
N TYR A 260 -1.50 -6.39 -4.83
CA TYR A 260 -0.91 -7.32 -3.86
C TYR A 260 0.36 -7.93 -4.42
N PHE A 261 1.48 -7.75 -3.70
CA PHE A 261 2.76 -8.35 -4.05
C PHE A 261 3.62 -8.50 -2.80
N ASN A 262 4.37 -9.61 -2.69
CA ASN A 262 5.36 -9.82 -1.63
C ASN A 262 4.82 -9.51 -0.22
N HIS A 263 3.68 -10.11 0.11
CA HIS A 263 3.01 -9.99 1.42
C HIS A 263 2.48 -8.60 1.79
N MET A 264 2.44 -7.66 0.85
CA MET A 264 1.87 -6.32 1.05
C MET A 264 0.70 -6.09 0.10
N LEU A 265 -0.40 -5.54 0.63
CA LEU A 265 -1.50 -5.00 -0.16
C LEU A 265 -1.42 -3.48 -0.13
N TYR A 266 -1.21 -2.87 -1.29
CA TYR A 266 -1.16 -1.42 -1.45
C TYR A 266 -2.46 -0.89 -2.06
N ARG A 267 -2.76 0.39 -1.82
CA ARG A 267 -3.75 1.11 -2.61
C ARG A 267 -3.21 1.23 -4.04
N GLY A 268 -3.95 0.75 -5.04
CA GLY A 268 -3.45 0.59 -6.42
C GLY A 268 -2.93 1.89 -7.04
N ASN A 269 -3.63 3.01 -6.81
CA ASN A 269 -3.27 4.33 -7.33
C ASN A 269 -2.13 5.04 -6.55
N ARG A 270 -1.43 4.33 -5.66
CA ARG A 270 -0.26 4.82 -4.91
C ARG A 270 1.02 4.05 -5.21
N VAL A 271 0.96 3.04 -6.08
CA VAL A 271 2.05 2.10 -6.31
C VAL A 271 2.90 2.51 -7.52
N SER A 272 4.20 2.24 -7.43
CA SER A 272 5.13 2.21 -8.57
C SER A 272 5.95 0.91 -8.54
N LYS A 273 6.41 0.46 -9.72
CA LYS A 273 7.36 -0.66 -9.81
C LYS A 273 8.77 -0.15 -9.48
N MET A 274 9.36 -0.69 -8.41
CA MET A 274 10.66 -0.26 -7.87
C MET A 274 11.82 -1.17 -8.26
N SER A 275 11.55 -2.44 -8.55
CA SER A 275 12.59 -3.41 -8.95
C SER A 275 12.13 -4.26 -10.12
N SER A 276 13.02 -4.44 -11.09
CA SER A 276 12.85 -5.38 -12.21
C SER A 276 13.35 -6.78 -11.88
N TYR A 277 14.03 -6.96 -10.74
CA TYR A 277 14.71 -8.21 -10.38
C TYR A 277 14.18 -8.81 -9.08
N ASP A 278 14.00 -8.00 -8.05
CA ASP A 278 13.61 -8.49 -6.73
C ASP A 278 12.15 -8.94 -6.70
N LEU A 279 11.86 -9.91 -5.84
CA LEU A 279 10.47 -10.31 -5.54
C LEU A 279 9.71 -9.18 -4.85
N ASN A 280 10.39 -8.26 -4.16
CA ASN A 280 9.80 -7.01 -3.68
C ASN A 280 9.75 -5.97 -4.81
N ALA A 281 9.00 -6.28 -5.87
CA ALA A 281 9.01 -5.50 -7.12
C ALA A 281 8.29 -4.15 -7.02
N PHE A 282 7.39 -3.96 -6.06
CA PHE A 282 6.50 -2.81 -5.95
C PHE A 282 6.59 -2.14 -4.58
N ASP A 283 6.42 -0.82 -4.56
CA ASP A 283 6.29 -0.03 -3.33
C ASP A 283 5.27 1.10 -3.50
N SER A 284 4.84 1.66 -2.38
CA SER A 284 3.91 2.78 -2.29
C SER A 284 4.60 3.95 -1.57
N PRO A 285 5.39 4.77 -2.29
CA PRO A 285 6.37 5.68 -1.68
C PRO A 285 5.75 6.75 -0.78
N ASN A 286 4.51 7.16 -1.06
CA ASN A 286 3.84 8.27 -0.38
C ASN A 286 2.59 7.84 0.42
N PHE A 287 2.33 6.54 0.55
CA PHE A 287 1.19 6.05 1.34
C PHE A 287 1.47 4.66 1.90
N PRO A 288 1.19 4.37 3.19
CA PRO A 288 1.47 3.06 3.76
C PRO A 288 0.60 1.96 3.13
N PRO A 289 1.04 0.67 3.17
CA PRO A 289 0.21 -0.44 2.74
C PRO A 289 -1.10 -0.53 3.53
N LEU A 290 -2.16 -0.97 2.86
CA LEU A 290 -3.48 -1.22 3.45
C LEU A 290 -3.49 -2.52 4.26
N VAL A 291 -2.73 -3.53 3.82
CA VAL A 291 -2.61 -4.82 4.52
C VAL A 291 -1.17 -5.27 4.52
N LYS A 292 -0.72 -5.80 5.65
CA LYS A 292 0.54 -6.54 5.77
C LYS A 292 0.23 -7.99 6.16
N VAL A 293 0.70 -8.93 5.35
CA VAL A 293 0.54 -10.37 5.59
C VAL A 293 1.79 -10.88 6.32
N GLY A 294 1.63 -11.30 7.57
CA GLY A 294 2.65 -12.00 8.33
C GLY A 294 2.11 -13.34 8.84
N ILE A 295 2.44 -13.70 10.08
CA ILE A 295 1.75 -14.81 10.79
C ILE A 295 0.25 -14.52 10.85
N GLU A 296 -0.10 -13.25 11.10
CA GLU A 296 -1.46 -12.72 11.00
C GLU A 296 -1.59 -11.76 9.82
N ILE A 297 -2.80 -11.66 9.27
CA ILE A 297 -3.14 -10.66 8.24
C ILE A 297 -3.57 -9.39 8.96
N MET A 298 -2.74 -8.35 8.92
CA MET A 298 -3.02 -7.06 9.58
C MET A 298 -3.59 -6.06 8.58
N VAL A 299 -4.86 -5.71 8.74
CA VAL A 299 -5.53 -4.69 7.91
C VAL A 299 -5.52 -3.34 8.62
N ASN A 300 -5.03 -2.30 7.95
CA ASN A 300 -5.08 -0.94 8.46
C ASN A 300 -6.40 -0.25 8.05
N TRP A 301 -7.46 -0.56 8.81
CA TRP A 301 -8.82 -0.06 8.54
C TRP A 301 -8.96 1.46 8.54
N ASN A 302 -8.09 2.18 9.25
CA ASN A 302 -8.09 3.65 9.27
C ASN A 302 -7.70 4.25 7.92
N ASN A 303 -6.91 3.51 7.13
CA ASN A 303 -6.46 3.94 5.82
C ASN A 303 -7.37 3.46 4.68
N VAL A 304 -8.24 2.48 4.94
CA VAL A 304 -9.20 1.96 3.95
C VAL A 304 -10.31 2.98 3.72
N ILE A 305 -10.49 3.38 2.47
CA ILE A 305 -11.61 4.22 2.04
C ILE A 305 -12.86 3.36 2.05
N ARG A 306 -13.91 3.84 2.73
CA ARG A 306 -15.23 3.22 2.75
C ARG A 306 -16.23 4.15 2.10
N GLN A 307 -17.18 3.58 1.36
CA GLN A 307 -18.30 4.34 0.85
C GLN A 307 -19.14 4.84 2.01
N THR A 308 -19.31 6.15 2.11
CA THR A 308 -20.16 6.80 3.11
C THR A 308 -21.57 7.09 2.57
N THR A 309 -21.82 6.77 1.29
CA THR A 309 -23.10 7.02 0.62
C THR A 309 -23.55 5.80 -0.17
N LEU A 310 -24.87 5.58 -0.25
CA LEU A 310 -25.49 4.46 -0.97
C LEU A 310 -25.55 4.72 -2.48
N ARG A 311 -24.40 4.88 -3.12
CA ARG A 311 -24.31 5.02 -4.58
C ARG A 311 -24.14 3.66 -5.23
N ARG A 312 -24.72 3.52 -6.43
CA ARG A 312 -24.59 2.29 -7.22
C ARG A 312 -23.23 2.30 -7.92
N PHE A 313 -22.51 1.20 -7.80
CA PHE A 313 -21.30 0.94 -8.57
C PHE A 313 -21.51 1.17 -10.08
N ARG A 314 -20.53 1.83 -10.72
CA ARG A 314 -20.51 2.08 -12.16
C ARG A 314 -19.08 1.95 -12.68
N ALA A 315 -18.92 1.23 -13.79
CA ALA A 315 -17.67 1.26 -14.53
C ALA A 315 -17.73 2.33 -15.63
N HIS A 316 -16.76 3.24 -15.64
CA HIS A 316 -16.55 4.17 -16.75
C HIS A 316 -15.88 3.45 -17.92
N LYS A 317 -16.26 3.81 -19.15
CA LYS A 317 -15.85 3.09 -20.38
C LYS A 317 -15.04 3.95 -21.35
N GLU A 318 -14.57 5.10 -20.87
CA GLU A 318 -13.92 6.10 -21.70
C GLU A 318 -12.70 6.67 -20.97
N MET A 319 -11.60 6.78 -21.69
CA MET A 319 -10.32 7.35 -21.28
C MET A 319 -9.78 8.18 -22.45
N GLN A 320 -9.18 9.33 -22.18
CA GLN A 320 -8.54 10.13 -23.22
C GLN A 320 -7.17 9.52 -23.56
N SER A 321 -7.00 9.01 -24.78
CA SER A 321 -5.76 8.40 -25.25
C SER A 321 -4.67 9.39 -25.64
N HIS A 322 -5.03 10.63 -25.96
CA HIS A 322 -4.08 11.67 -26.35
C HIS A 322 -3.49 12.38 -25.12
N VAL A 323 -3.01 11.60 -24.16
CA VAL A 323 -2.22 12.08 -23.01
C VAL A 323 -0.84 11.46 -23.03
N ALA A 324 0.14 12.13 -22.44
CA ALA A 324 1.50 11.63 -22.40
C ALA A 324 2.19 11.98 -21.08
N THR A 325 3.31 11.30 -20.82
CA THR A 325 4.23 11.64 -19.74
C THR A 325 5.57 12.05 -20.35
N LEU A 326 6.12 13.19 -19.92
CA LEU A 326 7.44 13.66 -20.33
C LEU A 326 8.31 13.86 -19.09
N ARG A 327 9.37 13.07 -18.99
CA ARG A 327 10.40 13.24 -17.95
C ARG A 327 11.42 14.29 -18.37
N LEU A 328 11.57 15.31 -17.53
CA LEU A 328 12.59 16.33 -17.73
C LEU A 328 13.97 15.78 -17.34
N PHE A 329 14.99 16.18 -18.08
CA PHE A 329 16.40 15.89 -17.79
C PHE A 329 17.25 17.15 -18.00
N PRO A 330 18.39 17.30 -17.29
CA PRO A 330 19.28 18.44 -17.49
C PRO A 330 19.72 18.53 -18.96
N GLY A 331 19.47 19.67 -19.60
CA GLY A 331 19.82 19.90 -21.01
C GLY A 331 18.69 19.63 -22.02
N ILE A 332 17.48 19.23 -21.59
CA ILE A 332 16.32 19.18 -22.48
C ILE A 332 16.07 20.55 -23.12
N THR A 333 15.90 20.58 -24.45
CA THR A 333 15.78 21.83 -25.21
C THR A 333 14.33 22.27 -25.39
N ALA A 334 14.10 23.57 -25.65
CA ALA A 334 12.78 24.11 -25.94
C ALA A 334 12.13 23.45 -27.16
N GLU A 335 12.95 23.13 -28.17
CA GLU A 335 12.53 22.50 -29.42
C GLU A 335 12.05 21.07 -29.16
N THR A 336 12.75 20.33 -28.30
CA THR A 336 12.35 18.97 -27.89
C THR A 336 10.99 19.00 -27.19
N VAL A 337 10.81 19.93 -26.25
CA VAL A 337 9.55 20.11 -25.51
C VAL A 337 8.42 20.54 -26.46
N SER A 338 8.68 21.51 -27.34
CA SER A 338 7.69 22.02 -28.29
C SER A 338 7.28 20.95 -29.30
N ALA A 339 8.21 20.13 -29.77
CA ALA A 339 7.93 18.99 -30.64
C ALA A 339 7.09 17.93 -29.93
N PHE A 340 7.32 17.71 -28.63
CA PHE A 340 6.52 16.80 -27.82
C PHE A 340 5.08 17.29 -27.62
N PHE A 341 4.87 18.60 -27.48
CA PHE A 341 3.54 19.24 -27.34
C PHE A 341 2.80 19.41 -28.68
N ASN A 342 2.83 18.40 -29.54
CA ASN A 342 2.05 18.33 -30.77
C ASN A 342 0.57 18.71 -30.52
N PRO A 343 -0.10 19.47 -31.43
CA PRO A 343 -1.52 19.84 -31.32
C PRO A 343 -2.53 18.71 -31.02
N SER A 344 -2.19 17.46 -31.34
CA SER A 344 -3.02 16.29 -31.04
C SER A 344 -3.04 15.94 -29.54
N THR A 345 -1.96 16.22 -28.81
CA THR A 345 -1.83 15.96 -27.37
C THR A 345 -2.77 16.87 -26.57
N LYS A 346 -3.67 16.25 -25.78
CA LYS A 346 -4.68 16.94 -24.97
C LYS A 346 -4.23 17.21 -23.53
N GLY A 347 -3.22 16.48 -23.05
CA GLY A 347 -2.64 16.71 -21.74
C GLY A 347 -1.30 16.01 -21.56
N VAL A 348 -0.42 16.60 -20.74
CA VAL A 348 0.90 16.04 -20.45
C VAL A 348 1.17 16.07 -18.95
N ILE A 349 1.65 14.95 -18.42
CA ILE A 349 2.26 14.87 -17.10
C ILE A 349 3.77 15.13 -17.24
N LEU A 350 4.27 16.14 -16.54
CA LEU A 350 5.69 16.46 -16.54
C LEU A 350 6.34 15.88 -15.29
N GLU A 351 7.26 14.94 -15.47
CA GLU A 351 8.11 14.48 -14.37
C GLU A 351 9.28 15.44 -14.23
N THR A 352 9.09 16.39 -13.32
CA THR A 352 10.05 17.45 -13.00
C THR A 352 11.07 17.03 -11.94
N PHE A 353 12.04 17.89 -11.65
CA PHE A 353 13.06 17.63 -10.63
C PHE A 353 12.55 17.90 -9.21
N GLY A 354 12.92 17.05 -8.25
CA GLY A 354 12.72 17.28 -6.81
C GLY A 354 11.29 17.70 -6.47
N ALA A 355 11.14 18.85 -5.81
CA ALA A 355 9.86 19.40 -5.34
C ALA A 355 8.97 20.04 -6.44
N GLY A 356 9.12 19.63 -7.71
CA GLY A 356 8.33 20.18 -8.82
C GLY A 356 9.07 21.21 -9.69
N ASN A 357 10.40 21.20 -9.71
CA ASN A 357 11.23 22.21 -10.38
C ASN A 357 11.47 21.88 -11.86
N ALA A 358 11.28 22.87 -12.72
CA ALA A 358 11.57 22.79 -14.16
C ALA A 358 12.49 23.95 -14.59
N PRO A 359 13.27 23.80 -15.68
CA PRO A 359 14.11 24.87 -16.22
C PRO A 359 13.31 26.15 -16.52
N GLN A 360 13.69 27.28 -15.92
CA GLN A 360 12.92 28.52 -16.04
C GLN A 360 12.90 29.11 -17.46
N ARG A 361 13.88 28.78 -18.30
CA ARG A 361 14.06 29.37 -19.63
C ARG A 361 12.98 28.98 -20.65
N HIS A 362 12.22 27.89 -20.41
CA HIS A 362 11.33 27.28 -21.41
C HIS A 362 9.91 27.00 -20.92
N PHE A 363 9.64 27.20 -19.62
CA PHE A 363 8.42 26.72 -18.96
C PHE A 363 7.67 27.84 -18.22
N THR A 364 7.84 29.08 -18.65
CA THR A 364 7.30 30.30 -18.00
C THR A 364 5.77 30.36 -17.90
N MET A 365 5.02 29.46 -18.56
CA MET A 365 3.55 29.38 -18.50
C MET A 365 3.00 28.10 -17.84
N LEU A 366 3.82 27.26 -17.20
CA LEU A 366 3.31 26.04 -16.57
C LEU A 366 2.75 26.31 -15.16
N GLU A 367 1.43 26.18 -15.02
CA GLU A 367 0.79 26.10 -13.71
C GLU A 367 1.15 24.76 -13.04
N ARG A 368 1.68 24.84 -11.82
CA ARG A 368 2.14 23.66 -11.06
C ARG A 368 1.03 23.12 -10.18
N ILE A 369 0.61 21.89 -10.43
CA ILE A 369 -0.23 21.12 -9.51
C ILE A 369 0.71 20.40 -8.54
N ARG A 370 0.73 20.83 -7.27
CA ARG A 370 1.55 20.21 -6.24
C ARG A 370 0.83 19.00 -5.64
N GLY A 371 1.57 17.93 -5.41
CA GLY A 371 1.03 16.69 -4.87
C GLY A 371 2.06 15.57 -4.79
N ASP A 372 1.64 14.44 -4.26
CA ASP A 372 2.45 13.23 -4.03
C ASP A 372 1.95 12.02 -4.86
N MET A 373 1.20 12.27 -5.93
CA MET A 373 0.78 11.22 -6.88
C MET A 373 2.00 10.60 -7.58
N THR A 374 1.93 9.31 -7.85
CA THR A 374 2.86 8.64 -8.76
C THR A 374 2.60 9.07 -10.22
N PRO A 375 3.61 9.05 -11.12
CA PRO A 375 3.41 9.37 -12.54
C PRO A 375 2.32 8.51 -13.20
N GLU A 376 2.26 7.22 -12.85
CA GLU A 376 1.27 6.27 -13.34
C GLU A 376 -0.14 6.72 -13.00
N CYS A 377 -0.35 7.13 -11.74
CA CYS A 377 -1.64 7.63 -11.29
C CYS A 377 -1.98 8.99 -11.88
N ALA A 378 -1.02 9.90 -11.97
CA ALA A 378 -1.25 11.22 -12.56
C ALA A 378 -1.70 11.10 -14.03
N LEU A 379 -1.09 10.20 -14.80
CA LEU A 379 -1.49 9.90 -16.19
C LEU A 379 -2.90 9.32 -16.26
N ALA A 380 -3.20 8.32 -15.42
CA ALA A 380 -4.51 7.69 -15.35
C ALA A 380 -5.61 8.69 -14.99
N LYS A 381 -5.36 9.54 -13.98
CA LYS A 381 -6.29 10.57 -13.54
C LYS A 381 -6.55 11.61 -14.61
N LEU A 382 -5.49 12.09 -15.28
CA LEU A 382 -5.61 13.08 -16.36
C LEU A 382 -6.41 12.51 -17.54
N SER A 383 -6.10 11.26 -17.93
CA SER A 383 -6.83 10.56 -18.99
C SER A 383 -8.31 10.38 -18.66
N TYR A 384 -8.63 10.01 -17.41
CA TYR A 384 -9.99 9.87 -16.92
C TYR A 384 -10.76 11.19 -16.89
N LEU A 385 -10.13 12.27 -16.41
CA LEU A 385 -10.80 13.57 -16.30
C LEU A 385 -11.03 14.20 -17.69
N LEU A 386 -10.07 14.07 -18.60
CA LEU A 386 -10.21 14.56 -19.97
C LEU A 386 -11.19 13.75 -20.82
N SER A 387 -11.59 12.55 -20.38
CA SER A 387 -12.65 11.79 -21.06
C SER A 387 -14.05 12.25 -20.68
N LYS A 388 -14.20 13.15 -19.70
CA LYS A 388 -15.51 13.64 -19.23
C LYS A 388 -15.95 14.86 -20.03
N PRO A 389 -17.00 14.76 -20.88
CA PRO A 389 -17.49 15.90 -21.65
C PRO A 389 -18.06 17.01 -20.76
N GLU A 390 -18.47 16.69 -19.53
CA GLU A 390 -19.01 17.64 -18.55
C GLU A 390 -17.95 18.56 -17.92
N PHE A 391 -16.66 18.26 -18.06
CA PHE A 391 -15.59 19.07 -17.44
C PHE A 391 -14.89 19.98 -18.45
N SER A 392 -14.86 21.27 -18.14
CA SER A 392 -13.99 22.23 -18.80
C SER A 392 -12.51 21.98 -18.44
N THR A 393 -11.59 22.52 -19.24
CA THR A 393 -10.15 22.44 -18.96
C THR A 393 -9.75 23.03 -17.60
N SER A 394 -10.47 24.07 -17.15
CA SER A 394 -10.30 24.68 -15.83
C SER A 394 -10.71 23.72 -14.71
N GLU A 395 -11.84 23.03 -14.88
CA GLU A 395 -12.33 22.04 -13.93
C GLU A 395 -11.43 20.81 -13.87
N VAL A 396 -10.97 20.29 -15.01
CA VAL A 396 -9.98 19.20 -15.06
C VAL A 396 -8.73 19.60 -14.28
N ARG A 397 -8.23 20.83 -14.48
CA ARG A 397 -7.06 21.33 -13.74
C ARG A 397 -7.29 21.37 -12.24
N LYS A 398 -8.46 21.87 -11.80
CA LYS A 398 -8.85 21.87 -10.39
C LYS A 398 -8.92 20.46 -9.82
N LEU A 399 -9.57 19.54 -10.53
CA LEU A 399 -9.78 18.16 -10.10
C LEU A 399 -8.48 17.35 -10.06
N MET A 400 -7.50 17.66 -10.92
CA MET A 400 -6.17 17.06 -10.83
C MET A 400 -5.50 17.31 -9.47
N GLY A 401 -5.73 18.47 -8.85
CA GLY A 401 -5.23 18.82 -7.51
C GLY A 401 -6.10 18.36 -6.33
N VAL A 402 -7.21 17.67 -6.57
CA VAL A 402 -8.14 17.21 -5.51
C VAL A 402 -8.14 15.68 -5.45
N PRO A 403 -7.98 15.04 -4.29
CA PRO A 403 -8.04 13.59 -4.21
C PRO A 403 -9.43 13.07 -4.51
N LEU A 404 -9.53 12.17 -5.49
CA LEU A 404 -10.79 11.56 -5.92
C LEU A 404 -10.95 10.12 -5.43
N ARG A 405 -9.83 9.40 -5.27
CA ARG A 405 -9.78 7.96 -4.99
C ARG A 405 -8.66 7.61 -3.98
N GLY A 406 -8.18 8.59 -3.22
CA GLY A 406 -7.11 8.40 -2.22
C GLY A 406 -5.70 8.42 -2.79
N GLU A 407 -5.54 8.78 -4.06
CA GLU A 407 -4.31 8.84 -4.83
C GLU A 407 -3.38 9.99 -4.44
N LEU A 408 -3.96 11.02 -3.85
CA LEU A 408 -3.29 12.27 -3.50
C LEU A 408 -3.51 12.52 -2.02
N THR A 409 -2.44 12.83 -1.29
CA THR A 409 -2.56 13.24 0.11
C THR A 409 -3.07 14.67 0.13
N ARG A 410 -4.19 14.91 0.85
CA ARG A 410 -4.59 16.29 1.13
C ARG A 410 -3.47 16.91 1.93
N LEU A 411 -2.84 17.96 1.39
CA LEU A 411 -2.14 18.91 2.23
C LEU A 411 -3.21 19.39 3.22
N SER A 412 -3.09 19.00 4.49
CA SER A 412 -3.85 19.67 5.53
C SER A 412 -3.51 21.15 5.37
N LEU A 413 -4.49 21.93 4.94
CA LEU A 413 -4.49 23.37 5.16
C LEU A 413 -4.70 23.59 6.66
N VAL A 414 -3.76 23.11 7.49
CA VAL A 414 -3.31 23.98 8.56
C VAL A 414 -2.77 25.19 7.80
N PRO A 415 -3.32 26.40 7.99
CA PRO A 415 -2.81 27.57 7.30
C PRO A 415 -1.29 27.58 7.49
N PRO A 416 -0.49 27.86 6.44
CA PRO A 416 0.93 28.02 6.68
C PRO A 416 1.06 29.09 7.79
N PRO A 417 1.86 28.88 8.84
CA PRO A 417 2.26 30.04 9.64
C PRO A 417 2.83 31.03 8.63
N SER A 418 2.22 32.21 8.54
CA SER A 418 2.49 33.31 7.59
C SER A 418 3.86 33.25 6.91
N GLN A 419 3.97 33.54 5.60
CA GLN A 419 5.19 33.51 4.76
C GLN A 419 6.50 33.95 5.46
N LEU A 420 6.43 34.85 6.44
CA LEU A 420 7.46 35.12 7.47
C LEU A 420 8.15 33.87 8.09
N SER A 421 7.58 32.67 7.99
CA SER A 421 8.10 31.43 8.58
C SER A 421 8.99 30.59 7.66
N VAL A 422 8.81 30.64 6.33
CA VAL A 422 9.58 29.79 5.40
C VAL A 422 10.90 30.46 5.02
N GLU A 423 10.93 31.78 4.86
CA GLU A 423 12.20 32.53 4.74
C GLU A 423 13.04 32.41 6.04
N ARG A 424 12.42 32.40 7.23
CA ARG A 424 13.11 32.13 8.52
C ARG A 424 13.68 30.70 8.62
N ASN A 425 13.00 29.71 8.02
CA ASN A 425 13.40 28.30 8.10
C ASN A 425 14.50 27.94 7.09
N LEU A 426 14.57 28.60 5.94
CA LEU A 426 15.64 28.42 4.95
C LEU A 426 16.96 29.08 5.39
N GLU A 427 16.89 30.23 6.06
CA GLU A 427 18.07 30.82 6.74
C GLU A 427 18.55 29.93 7.89
N SER A 428 17.62 29.30 8.62
CA SER A 428 17.94 28.33 9.69
C SER A 428 18.59 27.04 9.17
N LEU A 429 18.22 26.53 7.99
CA LEU A 429 18.79 25.30 7.44
C LEU A 429 20.19 25.49 6.82
N ASN A 430 20.43 26.63 6.15
CA ASN A 430 21.78 26.99 5.70
C ASN A 430 22.69 27.35 6.90
N GLY A 431 22.13 27.81 8.02
CA GLY A 431 22.82 27.98 9.30
C GLY A 431 23.12 26.65 10.03
N VAL A 432 22.33 25.60 9.85
CA VAL A 432 22.60 24.29 10.47
C VAL A 432 23.65 23.49 9.68
N LEU A 433 23.61 23.52 8.35
CA LEU A 433 24.65 22.92 7.49
C LEU A 433 26.02 23.59 7.69
N SER A 434 26.01 24.84 8.15
CA SER A 434 27.20 25.56 8.59
C SER A 434 27.91 25.06 9.81
N HIS A 435 27.08 24.77 10.80
CA HIS A 435 27.53 24.43 12.12
C HIS A 435 28.10 23.02 12.09
N PHE A 436 27.55 22.14 11.25
CA PHE A 436 28.15 20.85 10.95
C PHE A 436 29.52 20.95 10.26
N SER A 437 29.69 21.86 9.30
CA SER A 437 31.00 22.07 8.64
C SER A 437 32.06 22.71 9.55
N ARG A 438 31.65 23.35 10.66
CA ARG A 438 32.56 23.94 11.66
C ARG A 438 32.88 23.00 12.82
N LEU A 439 31.90 22.21 13.24
CA LEU A 439 32.08 21.17 14.25
C LEU A 439 33.00 20.04 13.76
N SER A 440 33.10 19.81 12.45
CA SER A 440 34.07 18.86 11.88
C SER A 440 35.52 19.38 11.86
N ASN A 441 35.77 20.66 12.16
CA ASN A 441 37.09 21.29 12.03
C ASN A 441 37.72 21.78 13.35
N GLN A 442 37.11 21.54 14.51
CA GLN A 442 37.74 21.89 15.80
C GLN A 442 37.76 20.71 16.78
N SER A 443 38.75 19.84 16.56
CA SER A 443 39.41 19.08 17.61
C SER A 443 40.90 19.22 17.37
N SER A 444 41.57 20.11 18.11
CA SER A 444 43.01 20.06 18.49
C SER A 444 43.48 21.41 19.07
N ALA A 445 44.02 21.39 20.29
CA ALA A 445 44.69 22.52 20.93
C ALA A 445 46.24 22.45 20.76
N HIS A 446 46.91 23.61 20.84
CA HIS A 446 48.35 23.91 21.02
C HIS A 446 49.38 23.70 19.88
N ASN A 447 49.89 24.80 19.27
CA ASN A 447 51.28 25.35 19.35
C ASN A 447 51.53 26.50 18.33
N PRO A 448 52.62 27.32 18.44
CA PRO A 448 52.71 28.66 17.84
C PRO A 448 53.47 28.77 16.49
N GLY A 449 52.99 29.67 15.61
CA GLY A 449 53.64 30.20 14.38
C GLY A 449 53.32 29.45 13.06
N PRO A 450 53.24 30.10 11.86
CA PRO A 450 53.58 31.47 11.49
C PRO A 450 52.35 32.34 11.08
N GLN A 451 52.49 33.67 11.13
CA GLN A 451 51.55 34.57 10.45
C GLN A 451 51.87 34.65 8.96
N ILE A 452 50.93 34.23 8.12
CA ILE A 452 50.95 34.51 6.68
C ILE A 452 50.24 35.85 6.48
N VAL A 453 51.00 36.89 6.17
CA VAL A 453 50.46 38.14 5.62
C VAL A 453 50.31 37.94 4.11
N ILE A 454 49.08 37.81 3.61
CA ILE A 454 48.81 37.87 2.18
C ILE A 454 48.40 39.30 1.85
N SER A 455 49.35 40.06 1.30
CA SER A 455 49.07 41.28 0.56
C SER A 455 48.59 40.93 -0.85
N ASN A 456 47.45 41.50 -1.23
CA ASN A 456 46.84 41.55 -2.57
C ASN A 456 46.29 40.23 -3.12
N LEU A 457 44.96 40.13 -3.13
CA LEU A 457 44.19 39.22 -3.96
C LEU A 457 43.11 40.03 -4.69
N ASP A 458 43.03 39.82 -6.00
CA ASP A 458 42.07 40.45 -6.92
C ASP A 458 40.61 40.12 -6.57
N GLU A 459 39.70 40.99 -7.01
CA GLU A 459 38.24 40.97 -6.78
C GLU A 459 37.53 39.65 -7.12
N ALA A 460 38.20 38.69 -7.78
CA ALA A 460 37.63 37.39 -8.14
C ALA A 460 37.76 36.29 -7.05
N THR A 461 38.34 36.57 -5.87
CA THR A 461 38.59 35.53 -4.84
C THR A 461 37.93 35.77 -3.48
N GLN A 462 37.11 36.82 -3.32
CA GLN A 462 36.39 37.08 -2.05
C GLN A 462 35.14 36.20 -1.83
N ASP A 463 34.62 35.53 -2.87
CA ASP A 463 33.43 34.69 -2.77
C ASP A 463 33.69 33.23 -2.31
N ALA A 464 34.94 32.87 -2.02
CA ALA A 464 35.32 31.48 -1.72
C ALA A 464 35.56 31.17 -0.22
N ALA A 465 35.39 32.13 0.70
CA ALA A 465 35.67 31.90 2.13
C ALA A 465 34.48 32.25 3.06
N ALA A 466 33.60 31.26 3.25
CA ALA A 466 32.76 30.98 4.41
C ALA A 466 32.20 32.15 5.26
N SER A 467 30.98 32.59 4.95
CA SER A 467 30.16 33.44 5.82
C SER A 467 29.32 32.62 6.79
N TRP A 468 29.84 32.33 7.98
CA TRP A 468 28.98 32.07 9.13
C TRP A 468 29.55 32.79 10.36
N SER A 469 28.74 33.56 11.06
CA SER A 469 29.12 34.14 12.35
C SER A 469 27.84 34.31 13.12
N TRP A 470 27.55 33.36 14.00
CA TRP A 470 26.46 33.48 14.97
C TRP A 470 26.91 34.44 16.07
N THR A 471 26.06 35.41 16.41
CA THR A 471 26.25 36.25 17.60
C THR A 471 25.87 35.45 18.87
N ALA A 472 26.46 35.79 20.01
CA ALA A 472 26.18 35.10 21.29
C ALA A 472 24.69 35.14 21.69
N ALA A 473 23.93 36.13 21.21
CA ALA A 473 22.49 36.25 21.39
C ALA A 473 21.68 35.24 20.56
N GLU A 474 22.14 34.94 19.34
CA GLU A 474 21.53 33.93 18.46
C GLU A 474 21.80 32.51 18.98
N ALA A 475 23.00 32.27 19.52
CA ALA A 475 23.33 31.01 20.20
C ALA A 475 22.46 30.79 21.45
N GLY A 476 22.23 31.84 22.25
CA GLY A 476 21.32 31.79 23.41
C GLY A 476 19.86 31.50 23.03
N SER A 477 19.36 32.07 21.92
CA SER A 477 18.00 31.81 21.45
C SER A 477 17.80 30.40 20.89
N ALA A 478 18.81 29.85 20.20
CA ALA A 478 18.76 28.46 19.73
C ALA A 478 18.87 27.45 20.88
N GLU A 479 19.68 27.75 21.90
CA GLU A 479 19.76 26.94 23.13
C GLU A 479 18.41 26.92 23.86
N ALA A 480 17.73 28.08 23.97
CA ALA A 480 16.39 28.18 24.56
C ALA A 480 15.29 27.45 23.76
N ALA A 481 15.36 27.46 22.43
CA ALA A 481 14.35 26.81 21.57
C ALA A 481 14.47 25.27 21.53
N LEU A 482 15.68 24.73 21.67
CA LEU A 482 15.93 23.28 21.70
C LEU A 482 15.73 22.66 23.09
N TYR A 483 15.61 23.52 24.10
CA TYR A 483 15.54 23.14 25.51
C TYR A 483 14.44 22.12 25.85
N PRO A 484 13.16 22.31 25.44
CA PRO A 484 12.09 21.37 25.77
C PRO A 484 12.37 19.96 25.22
N LEU A 485 12.94 19.89 24.01
CA LEU A 485 13.26 18.63 23.35
C LEU A 485 14.41 17.89 24.05
N LEU A 486 15.48 18.61 24.40
CA LEU A 486 16.62 18.03 25.12
C LEU A 486 16.22 17.54 26.50
N LEU A 487 15.39 18.30 27.22
CA LEU A 487 14.86 17.89 28.52
C LEU A 487 13.99 16.63 28.40
N HIS A 488 13.06 16.56 27.43
CA HIS A 488 12.23 15.37 27.23
C HIS A 488 13.05 14.12 26.86
N LEU A 489 14.11 14.28 26.05
CA LEU A 489 15.01 13.18 25.69
C LEU A 489 15.84 12.70 26.89
N ALA A 490 16.38 13.62 27.70
CA ALA A 490 17.13 13.28 28.89
C ALA A 490 16.24 12.58 29.93
N VAL A 491 15.00 13.06 30.11
CA VAL A 491 13.97 12.44 30.95
C VAL A 491 13.62 11.03 30.45
N ALA A 492 13.40 10.84 29.15
CA ALA A 492 13.11 9.52 28.60
C ALA A 492 14.27 8.52 28.82
N ARG A 493 15.51 9.00 28.85
CA ARG A 493 16.73 8.20 29.03
C ARG A 493 17.18 8.02 30.48
N ASN A 494 16.48 8.59 31.45
CA ASN A 494 16.89 8.60 32.87
C ASN A 494 18.28 9.25 33.10
N ASP A 495 18.63 10.26 32.29
CA ASP A 495 19.92 10.93 32.35
C ASP A 495 19.87 12.15 33.28
N ILE A 496 20.10 11.90 34.57
CA ILE A 496 19.99 12.91 35.64
C ILE A 496 20.97 14.07 35.44
N GLU A 497 22.19 13.80 35.00
CA GLU A 497 23.23 14.83 34.81
C GLU A 497 22.84 15.79 33.69
N SER A 498 22.31 15.26 32.58
CA SER A 498 21.78 16.09 31.48
C SER A 498 20.52 16.86 31.87
N ILE A 499 19.65 16.28 32.72
CA ILE A 499 18.46 16.97 33.25
C ILE A 499 18.87 18.13 34.15
N GLU A 500 19.81 17.92 35.08
CA GLU A 500 20.34 18.96 35.96
C GLU A 500 21.07 20.05 35.17
N PHE A 501 21.84 19.67 34.15
CA PHE A 501 22.48 20.60 33.23
C PHE A 501 21.45 21.50 32.54
N CYS A 502 20.39 20.91 31.98
CA CYS A 502 19.28 21.64 31.39
C CYS A 502 18.62 22.57 32.43
N LEU A 503 18.30 22.06 33.62
CA LEU A 503 17.57 22.85 34.62
C LEU A 503 18.41 23.99 35.21
N SER A 504 19.73 23.83 35.36
CA SER A 504 20.64 24.84 35.92
C SER A 504 20.72 26.14 35.09
N LYS A 505 20.46 26.05 33.78
CA LYS A 505 20.53 27.16 32.83
C LYS A 505 19.26 28.02 32.75
N ASN A 506 18.14 27.54 33.30
CA ASN A 506 16.83 28.18 33.18
C ASN A 506 16.47 29.11 34.37
N THR A 507 17.40 29.37 35.29
CA THR A 507 17.15 30.17 36.51
C THR A 507 17.11 31.69 36.28
N ARG A 508 17.09 32.16 35.03
CA ARG A 508 17.17 33.60 34.71
C ARG A 508 15.88 34.27 34.25
N ASP A 509 14.83 33.53 33.88
CA ASP A 509 13.53 34.10 33.53
C ASP A 509 12.41 33.31 34.23
N ALA A 510 11.90 33.87 35.33
CA ALA A 510 11.01 33.20 36.27
C ALA A 510 9.52 33.21 35.87
N ASP A 511 9.17 33.35 34.58
CA ASP A 511 7.78 33.60 34.18
C ASP A 511 7.27 32.87 32.91
N SER A 512 7.91 31.79 32.44
CA SER A 512 7.43 31.07 31.24
C SER A 512 7.44 29.55 31.30
N ASP A 513 6.27 28.99 30.93
CA ASP A 513 5.96 27.64 30.48
C ASP A 513 5.74 26.52 31.51
N PHE A 514 4.59 26.62 32.19
CA PHE A 514 3.92 25.51 32.90
C PHE A 514 3.72 24.23 32.05
N SER A 515 3.77 24.30 30.71
CA SER A 515 3.48 23.13 29.83
C SER A 515 4.63 22.12 29.69
N THR A 516 5.89 22.55 29.79
CA THR A 516 7.06 21.68 29.53
C THR A 516 7.36 20.75 30.70
N ALA A 517 7.06 21.22 31.93
CA ALA A 517 7.23 20.48 33.16
C ALA A 517 6.23 19.31 33.28
N ASP A 518 4.97 19.54 32.90
CA ASP A 518 3.89 18.54 32.87
C ASP A 518 4.20 17.39 31.90
N VAL A 519 4.64 17.72 30.68
CA VAL A 519 4.97 16.72 29.66
C VAL A 519 6.19 15.89 30.10
N SER A 520 7.18 16.52 30.72
CA SER A 520 8.36 15.82 31.25
C SER A 520 7.99 14.87 32.40
N GLY A 521 7.13 15.31 33.33
CA GLY A 521 6.63 14.46 34.41
C GLY A 521 5.86 13.23 33.89
N LEU A 522 5.04 13.41 32.85
CA LEU A 522 4.32 12.31 32.20
C LEU A 522 5.26 11.31 31.52
N ILE A 523 6.30 11.79 30.83
CA ILE A 523 7.30 10.92 30.19
C ILE A 523 8.07 10.12 31.24
N ALA A 524 8.49 10.76 32.35
CA ALA A 524 9.21 10.09 33.43
C ALA A 524 8.37 8.98 34.08
N ALA A 525 7.10 9.26 34.39
CA ALA A 525 6.18 8.30 34.98
C ALA A 525 5.88 7.12 34.04
N ARG A 526 5.74 7.37 32.74
CA ARG A 526 5.55 6.30 31.73
C ARG A 526 6.74 5.35 31.63
N GLN A 527 7.95 5.86 31.82
CA GLN A 527 9.17 5.06 31.71
C GLN A 527 9.60 4.41 33.03
N GLY A 528 8.89 4.68 34.14
CA GLY A 528 9.20 4.09 35.44
C GLY A 528 10.33 4.78 36.21
N HIS A 529 10.73 5.99 35.80
CA HIS A 529 11.90 6.69 36.34
C HIS A 529 11.53 7.49 37.60
N ILE A 530 11.44 6.81 38.74
CA ILE A 530 11.03 7.40 40.03
C ILE A 530 11.96 8.54 40.48
N ASP A 531 13.26 8.41 40.26
CA ASP A 531 14.24 9.42 40.67
C ASP A 531 14.10 10.72 39.87
N VAL A 532 13.77 10.60 38.58
CA VAL A 532 13.47 11.74 37.70
C VAL A 532 12.17 12.42 38.11
N VAL A 533 11.12 11.65 38.44
CA VAL A 533 9.86 12.21 38.97
C VAL A 533 10.12 13.00 40.25
N ASN A 534 10.88 12.45 41.19
CA ASN A 534 11.24 13.13 42.44
C ASN A 534 12.08 14.39 42.21
N LEU A 535 13.00 14.36 41.24
CA LEU A 535 13.80 15.52 40.85
C LEU A 535 12.93 16.64 40.28
N LEU A 536 12.00 16.31 39.38
CA LEU A 536 11.06 17.27 38.79
C LEU A 536 10.09 17.85 39.83
N ASN A 537 9.62 17.04 40.79
CA ASN A 537 8.75 17.48 41.89
C ASN A 537 9.42 18.47 42.84
N LYS A 538 10.71 18.25 43.19
CA LYS A 538 11.48 19.20 44.01
C LYS A 538 11.59 20.58 43.35
N MET A 539 11.39 20.64 42.04
CA MET A 539 11.46 21.84 41.22
C MET A 539 10.08 22.45 40.93
N GLY A 540 9.01 21.95 41.58
CA GLY A 540 7.65 22.49 41.45
C GLY A 540 6.83 21.95 40.28
N SER A 541 7.34 20.98 39.52
CA SER A 541 6.55 20.26 38.53
C SER A 541 5.60 19.30 39.23
N THR A 542 4.30 19.42 38.96
CA THR A 542 3.29 18.43 39.39
C THR A 542 2.33 18.26 38.22
N LEU A 543 2.00 17.02 37.83
CA LEU A 543 1.08 16.78 36.71
C LEU A 543 -0.25 17.53 36.95
N SER A 544 -0.44 18.62 36.22
CA SER A 544 -1.64 19.46 36.29
C SER A 544 -2.72 18.95 35.33
N VAL A 545 -3.13 17.67 35.41
CA VAL A 545 -4.28 17.19 34.61
C VAL A 545 -5.08 16.12 35.36
N VAL A 546 -6.18 16.58 35.94
CA VAL A 546 -7.40 15.78 36.13
C VAL A 546 -7.86 15.40 34.70
N ASP A 547 -8.00 14.11 34.39
CA ASP A 547 -8.41 13.53 33.09
C ASP A 547 -7.33 13.09 32.08
N ASN A 548 -6.18 12.57 32.54
CA ASN A 548 -5.31 11.79 31.66
C ASN A 548 -5.74 10.30 31.62
N ILE A 549 -6.46 9.91 30.55
CA ILE A 549 -6.95 8.54 30.30
C ILE A 549 -5.83 7.48 30.40
N PHE A 550 -4.60 7.83 30.02
CA PHE A 550 -3.46 6.91 30.12
C PHE A 550 -2.98 6.71 31.55
N ALA A 551 -2.92 7.77 32.37
CA ALA A 551 -2.55 7.65 33.78
C ALA A 551 -3.60 6.84 34.54
N ALA A 552 -4.89 7.07 34.26
CA ALA A 552 -5.98 6.27 34.82
C ALA A 552 -5.87 4.78 34.47
N LEU A 553 -5.57 4.46 33.21
CA LEU A 553 -5.36 3.08 32.77
C LEU A 553 -4.11 2.44 33.41
N ALA A 554 -3.02 3.19 33.53
CA ALA A 554 -1.77 2.71 34.12
C ALA A 554 -1.95 2.40 35.62
N VAL A 555 -2.64 3.27 36.36
CA VAL A 555 -2.97 3.06 37.79
C VAL A 555 -3.94 1.88 37.98
N ALA A 556 -4.98 1.78 37.14
CA ALA A 556 -5.92 0.65 37.19
C ALA A 556 -5.21 -0.69 36.94
N ASN A 557 -4.28 -0.73 35.98
CA ASN A 557 -3.47 -1.91 35.71
C ASN A 557 -2.52 -2.23 36.86
N ALA A 558 -1.82 -1.24 37.42
CA ALA A 558 -0.91 -1.41 38.56
C ALA A 558 -1.64 -1.94 39.81
N SER A 559 -2.84 -1.42 40.09
CA SER A 559 -3.71 -1.89 41.18
C SER A 559 -4.15 -3.35 40.97
N LYS A 560 -4.53 -3.70 39.74
CA LYS A 560 -4.96 -5.07 39.39
C LYS A 560 -3.86 -6.11 39.58
N ILE A 561 -2.60 -5.74 39.34
CA ILE A 561 -1.45 -6.66 39.47
C ILE A 561 -0.75 -6.54 40.84
N GLY A 562 -1.19 -5.63 41.72
CA GLY A 562 -0.63 -5.43 43.05
C GLY A 562 0.75 -4.75 43.09
N ASP A 563 1.11 -3.99 42.05
CA ASP A 563 2.41 -3.31 41.97
C ASP A 563 2.39 -1.97 42.71
N GLN A 564 2.70 -2.03 44.02
CA GLN A 564 2.75 -0.85 44.89
C GLN A 564 3.78 0.19 44.44
N ARG A 565 4.91 -0.23 43.89
CA ARG A 565 5.97 0.69 43.45
C ARG A 565 5.48 1.57 42.30
N LEU A 566 4.71 1.00 41.38
CA LEU A 566 4.16 1.70 40.24
C LEU A 566 2.99 2.61 40.64
N LEU A 567 2.20 2.21 41.64
CA LEU A 567 1.18 3.08 42.25
C LEU A 567 1.82 4.31 42.93
N ASP A 568 2.86 4.10 43.74
CA ASP A 568 3.60 5.18 44.42
C ASP A 568 4.26 6.14 43.42
N LEU A 569 4.76 5.62 42.29
CA LEU A 569 5.31 6.43 41.19
C LEU A 569 4.28 7.39 40.61
N TRP A 570 3.08 6.91 40.28
CA TRP A 570 2.03 7.74 39.70
C TRP A 570 1.46 8.76 40.70
N ILE A 571 1.34 8.36 41.98
CA ILE A 571 0.98 9.28 43.06
C ILE A 571 2.05 10.36 43.20
N SER A 572 3.33 9.98 43.20
CA SER A 572 4.45 10.91 43.28
C SER A 572 4.47 11.85 42.08
N ALA A 573 4.14 11.38 40.87
CA ALA A 573 4.04 12.23 39.69
C ALA A 573 2.89 13.26 39.73
N GLY A 574 2.01 13.19 40.74
CA GLY A 574 0.89 14.13 40.93
C GLY A 574 -0.46 13.59 40.46
N TYR A 575 -0.57 12.31 40.09
CA TYR A 575 -1.87 11.71 39.76
C TYR A 575 -2.67 11.44 41.04
N ILE A 576 -3.69 12.26 41.29
CA ILE A 576 -4.65 12.08 42.38
C ILE A 576 -5.87 11.36 41.79
N SER A 577 -6.09 10.11 42.18
CA SER A 577 -7.34 9.41 41.87
C SER A 577 -8.48 10.13 42.60
N LEU A 578 -9.42 10.75 41.87
CA LEU A 578 -10.69 11.20 42.43
C LEU A 578 -11.50 9.96 42.80
N ALA A 579 -11.31 9.47 44.03
CA ALA A 579 -12.14 8.42 44.61
C ALA A 579 -13.03 9.04 45.71
N THR A 580 -14.28 9.29 45.34
CA THR A 580 -15.43 8.93 46.17
C THR A 580 -16.30 7.98 45.39
#